data_AF-K1S4R0-F1
#
_entry.id   AF-K1S4R0-F1
#
_cell.length_a   1.000
_cell.length_b   1.000
_cell.length_c   1.000
_cell.angle_alpha   90.00
_cell.angle_beta   90.00
_cell.angle_gamma   90.00
#
_symmetry.space_group_name_H-M   'P 1'
#
loop_
_entity.id
_entity.type
_entity.pdbx_description
1 polymer ?
#
loop_
_entity_poly.entity_id
_entity_poly.type
_entity_poly.pdbx_seq_one_letter_code
_entity_poly.pdbx_strand_id
1 'polypeptide(L)'
;KEGVKREMWSIKLRYRKQWSSFEIIILGFAGVILAGALLLMLPVASREGNVTPFTETLFTATSAACVTGLAVRDTGSYWSVFGQSVILLLIQIGGLGVVTIAVSIAMLSGRKFP
;
A
#
# COMPACT_ATOMS: atom_id res chain seq x y z
N LYS A 1 9.94 50.82 10.93
CA LYS A 1 9.70 49.97 9.72
C LYS A 1 10.23 48.53 9.87
N GLU A 2 11.02 48.23 10.90
CA GLU A 2 11.60 46.87 11.10
C GLU A 2 10.78 45.95 12.02
N GLY A 3 9.87 46.51 12.85
CA GLY A 3 9.02 45.72 13.75
C GLY A 3 7.97 44.88 13.03
N VAL A 4 7.24 45.47 12.07
CA VAL A 4 6.20 44.79 11.27
C VAL A 4 6.77 43.63 10.44
N LYS A 5 8.01 43.76 9.96
CA LYS A 5 8.68 42.72 9.15
C LYS A 5 9.00 41.47 9.98
N ARG A 6 9.30 41.63 11.28
CA ARG A 6 9.56 40.52 12.21
C ARG A 6 8.30 39.74 12.56
N GLU A 7 7.17 40.43 12.71
CA GLU A 7 5.87 39.78 12.96
C GLU A 7 5.41 38.97 11.72
N MET A 8 5.64 39.52 10.53
CA MET A 8 5.32 38.85 9.27
C MET A 8 6.20 37.61 9.00
N TRP A 9 7.44 37.58 9.51
CA TRP A 9 8.29 36.37 9.48
C TRP A 9 7.84 35.30 10.47
N SER A 10 7.33 35.67 11.65
CA SER A 10 6.86 34.72 12.67
C SER A 10 5.57 33.99 12.23
N ILE A 11 4.71 34.67 11.46
CA ILE A 11 3.45 34.09 10.93
C ILE A 11 3.70 33.07 9.81
N LYS A 12 4.80 33.22 9.05
CA LYS A 12 5.09 32.36 7.88
C LYS A 12 5.69 30.99 8.23
N LEU A 13 6.01 30.73 9.50
CA LEU A 13 6.71 29.52 9.96
C LEU A 13 5.79 28.43 10.56
N ARG A 14 4.48 28.52 10.35
CA ARG A 14 3.51 27.49 10.79
C ARG A 14 2.83 26.74 9.65
N TYR A 15 3.50 26.54 8.51
CA TYR A 15 3.06 25.54 7.52
C TYR A 15 3.64 24.16 7.88
N ARG A 16 3.40 23.71 9.11
CA ARG A 16 3.54 22.29 9.45
C ARG A 16 2.33 21.63 8.82
N LYS A 17 2.49 21.06 7.61
CA LYS A 17 1.50 20.17 7.03
C LYS A 17 1.32 19.03 8.04
N GLN A 18 0.25 19.12 8.81
CA GLN A 18 -0.13 18.17 9.85
C GLN A 18 -0.78 16.99 9.12
N TRP A 19 0.06 16.10 8.58
CA TRP A 19 -0.43 14.90 7.92
C TRP A 19 -1.23 14.11 8.95
N SER A 20 -2.52 13.91 8.67
CA SER A 20 -3.37 13.10 9.54
C SER A 20 -2.84 11.67 9.58
N SER A 21 -2.96 10.98 10.71
CA SER A 21 -2.54 9.57 10.83
C SER A 21 -3.15 8.70 9.73
N PHE A 22 -4.38 8.99 9.33
CA PHE A 22 -5.07 8.30 8.22
C PHE A 22 -4.43 8.58 6.85
N GLU A 23 -3.97 9.79 6.62
CA GLU A 23 -3.33 10.20 5.35
C GLU A 23 -2.02 9.42 5.14
N ILE A 24 -1.23 9.26 6.20
CA ILE A 24 0.02 8.50 6.17
C ILE A 24 -0.26 7.02 5.86
N ILE A 25 -1.30 6.44 6.47
CA ILE A 25 -1.69 5.05 6.23
C ILE A 25 -2.14 4.85 4.78
N ILE A 26 -3.03 5.72 4.27
CA ILE A 26 -3.54 5.62 2.89
C ILE A 26 -2.40 5.78 1.89
N LEU A 27 -1.51 6.75 2.09
CA LEU A 27 -0.38 6.97 1.19
C LEU A 27 0.65 5.85 1.26
N GLY A 28 0.90 5.31 2.45
CA GLY A 28 1.76 4.14 2.61
C GLY A 28 1.19 2.92 1.88
N PHE A 29 -0.10 2.66 2.06
CA PHE A 29 -0.79 1.54 1.41
C PHE A 29 -0.83 1.71 -0.12
N ALA A 30 -1.16 2.91 -0.62
CA ALA A 30 -1.10 3.24 -2.04
C ALA A 30 0.32 3.08 -2.60
N GLY A 31 1.34 3.49 -1.84
CA GLY A 31 2.75 3.31 -2.21
C GLY A 31 3.13 1.85 -2.37
N VAL A 32 2.71 0.98 -1.44
CA VAL A 32 2.94 -0.48 -1.53
C VAL A 32 2.26 -1.07 -2.75
N ILE A 33 1.00 -0.71 -3.02
CA ILE A 33 0.26 -1.17 -4.20
C ILE A 33 0.97 -0.76 -5.50
N LEU A 34 1.36 0.51 -5.60
CA LEU A 34 2.05 1.02 -6.78
C LEU A 34 3.42 0.36 -6.97
N ALA A 35 4.20 0.19 -5.90
CA ALA A 35 5.46 -0.51 -5.95
C ALA A 35 5.29 -1.97 -6.41
N GLY A 36 4.30 -2.68 -5.87
CA GLY A 36 3.96 -4.04 -6.31
C GLY A 36 3.55 -4.10 -7.77
N ALA A 37 2.69 -3.18 -8.22
CA ALA A 37 2.25 -3.10 -9.61
C ALA A 37 3.42 -2.88 -10.57
N LEU A 38 4.37 -1.99 -10.22
CA LEU A 38 5.58 -1.76 -11.01
C LEU A 38 6.50 -2.99 -11.05
N LEU A 39 6.65 -3.71 -9.94
CA LEU A 39 7.40 -4.96 -9.89
C LEU A 39 6.75 -6.06 -10.74
N LEU A 40 5.43 -6.14 -10.74
CA LEU A 40 4.64 -7.08 -11.55
C LEU A 40 4.61 -6.72 -13.05
N MET A 41 4.82 -5.46 -13.39
CA MET A 41 4.91 -4.99 -14.79
C MET A 41 6.22 -5.39 -15.48
N LEU A 42 7.24 -5.77 -14.71
CA LEU A 42 8.54 -6.18 -15.21
C LEU A 42 8.41 -7.49 -16.01
N PRO A 43 9.08 -7.64 -17.17
CA PRO A 43 8.98 -8.85 -18.00
C PRO A 43 9.43 -10.13 -17.27
N VAL A 44 10.31 -10.01 -16.28
CA VAL A 44 10.73 -11.14 -15.42
C VAL A 44 9.59 -11.68 -14.54
N ALA A 45 8.55 -10.88 -14.27
CA ALA A 45 7.38 -11.32 -13.52
C ALA A 45 6.42 -12.17 -14.36
N SER A 46 6.41 -12.02 -15.67
CA SER A 46 5.62 -12.84 -16.58
C SER A 46 6.38 -14.11 -16.95
N ARG A 47 5.68 -15.25 -17.03
CA ARG A 47 6.27 -16.53 -17.42
C ARG A 47 6.70 -16.56 -18.88
N GLU A 48 6.01 -15.80 -19.74
CA GLU A 48 6.32 -15.64 -21.16
C GLU A 48 7.34 -14.51 -21.42
N GLY A 49 7.80 -13.80 -20.39
CA GLY A 49 8.72 -12.68 -20.53
C GLY A 49 8.10 -11.42 -21.13
N ASN A 50 6.76 -11.36 -21.25
CA ASN A 50 6.08 -10.21 -21.81
C ASN A 50 5.75 -9.15 -20.74
N VAL A 51 5.70 -7.90 -21.15
CA VAL A 51 5.23 -6.80 -20.30
C VAL A 51 3.72 -6.89 -20.13
N THR A 52 3.29 -7.04 -18.88
CA THR A 52 1.87 -7.08 -18.53
C THR A 52 1.29 -5.66 -18.55
N PRO A 53 0.08 -5.42 -19.08
CA PRO A 53 -0.53 -4.10 -19.06
C PRO A 53 -0.67 -3.54 -17.64
N PHE A 54 -0.42 -2.24 -17.46
CA PHE A 54 -0.41 -1.60 -16.13
C PHE A 54 -1.74 -1.77 -15.36
N THR A 55 -2.88 -1.73 -16.06
CA THR A 55 -4.21 -1.90 -15.45
C THR A 55 -4.35 -3.28 -14.80
N GLU A 56 -3.83 -4.32 -15.46
CA GLU A 56 -3.88 -5.70 -14.98
C GLU A 56 -2.96 -5.86 -13.76
N THR A 57 -1.73 -5.33 -13.84
CA THR A 57 -0.76 -5.41 -12.73
C THR A 57 -1.22 -4.61 -11.52
N LEU A 58 -1.86 -3.45 -11.74
CA LEU A 58 -2.43 -2.62 -10.68
C LEU A 58 -3.61 -3.32 -10.01
N PHE A 59 -4.49 -3.95 -10.78
CA PHE A 59 -5.61 -4.73 -10.24
C PHE A 59 -5.12 -5.90 -9.42
N THR A 60 -4.18 -6.69 -9.96
CA THR A 60 -3.58 -7.83 -9.25
C THR A 60 -2.87 -7.37 -7.98
N ALA A 61 -2.07 -6.30 -8.02
CA ALA A 61 -1.38 -5.77 -6.85
C ALA A 61 -2.37 -5.26 -5.79
N THR A 62 -3.41 -4.52 -6.18
CA THR A 62 -4.44 -4.04 -5.26
C THR A 62 -5.20 -5.19 -4.61
N SER A 63 -5.60 -6.18 -5.42
CA SER A 63 -6.34 -7.34 -4.92
C SER A 63 -5.50 -8.19 -3.96
N ALA A 64 -4.21 -8.37 -4.27
CA ALA A 64 -3.25 -9.05 -3.39
C ALA A 64 -3.06 -8.28 -2.07
N ALA A 65 -2.81 -6.96 -2.14
CA ALA A 65 -2.62 -6.13 -0.95
C ALA A 65 -3.87 -5.99 -0.08
N CYS A 66 -5.07 -6.02 -0.67
CA CYS A 66 -6.33 -6.03 0.06
C CYS A 66 -6.77 -7.44 0.48
N VAL A 67 -6.02 -8.48 0.09
CA VAL A 67 -6.32 -9.90 0.37
C VAL A 67 -7.73 -10.30 -0.12
N THR A 68 -8.18 -9.74 -1.25
CA THR A 68 -9.50 -10.05 -1.83
C THR A 68 -9.53 -11.35 -2.64
N GLY A 69 -8.38 -11.75 -3.20
CA GLY A 69 -8.26 -13.00 -3.97
C GLY A 69 -8.79 -12.94 -5.40
N LEU A 70 -9.08 -11.75 -5.93
CA LEU A 70 -9.45 -11.56 -7.34
C LEU A 70 -8.19 -11.46 -8.22
N ALA A 71 -8.19 -12.12 -9.37
CA ALA A 71 -7.09 -12.05 -10.33
C ALA A 71 -7.66 -11.93 -11.75
N VAL A 72 -7.10 -11.03 -12.57
CA VAL A 72 -7.52 -10.89 -13.99
C VAL A 72 -6.90 -11.98 -14.87
N ARG A 73 -5.71 -12.44 -14.50
CA ARG A 73 -4.99 -13.55 -15.13
C ARG A 73 -4.77 -14.65 -14.11
N ASP A 74 -4.77 -15.90 -14.58
CA ASP A 74 -4.54 -17.07 -13.73
C ASP A 74 -3.15 -16.99 -13.07
N THR A 75 -3.12 -16.98 -11.74
CA THR A 75 -1.91 -16.68 -10.99
C THR A 75 -0.85 -17.79 -11.08
N GLY A 76 -1.29 -19.03 -11.29
CA GLY A 76 -0.43 -20.22 -11.32
C GLY A 76 0.30 -20.41 -12.64
N SER A 77 -0.34 -20.06 -13.76
CA SER A 77 0.18 -20.25 -15.11
C SER A 77 0.83 -19.00 -15.69
N TYR A 78 0.31 -17.81 -15.40
CA TYR A 78 0.76 -16.57 -16.04
C TYR A 78 2.01 -15.96 -15.42
N TRP A 79 2.11 -15.98 -14.09
CA TRP A 79 3.25 -15.37 -13.39
C TRP A 79 4.42 -16.35 -13.29
N SER A 80 5.63 -15.80 -13.38
CA SER A 80 6.86 -16.50 -13.04
C SER A 80 6.97 -16.69 -11.53
N VAL A 81 7.96 -17.47 -11.08
CA VAL A 81 8.28 -17.62 -9.64
C VAL A 81 8.55 -16.26 -8.99
N PHE A 82 9.18 -15.33 -9.72
CA PHE A 82 9.39 -13.96 -9.24
C PHE A 82 8.05 -13.23 -9.05
N GLY A 83 7.17 -13.23 -10.05
CA GLY A 83 5.85 -12.59 -9.95
C GLY A 83 5.00 -13.18 -8.81
N GLN A 84 5.01 -14.50 -8.66
CA GLN A 84 4.33 -15.19 -7.56
C GLN A 84 4.88 -14.78 -6.19
N SER A 85 6.20 -14.65 -6.05
CA SER A 85 6.82 -14.18 -4.79
C SER A 85 6.41 -12.76 -4.43
N VAL A 86 6.28 -11.87 -5.42
CA VAL A 86 5.79 -10.50 -5.23
C VAL A 86 4.34 -10.52 -4.75
N ILE A 87 3.47 -11.30 -5.40
CA ILE A 87 2.05 -11.41 -5.00
C ILE A 87 1.92 -11.93 -3.57
N LEU A 88 2.70 -12.95 -3.19
CA LEU A 88 2.71 -13.49 -1.83
C LEU A 88 3.17 -12.45 -0.79
N LEU A 89 4.19 -11.65 -1.11
CA LEU A 89 4.64 -10.55 -0.26
C LEU A 89 3.55 -9.48 -0.09
N LEU A 90 2.84 -9.11 -1.17
CA LEU A 90 1.72 -8.16 -1.08
C LEU A 90 0.60 -8.70 -0.20
N ILE A 91 0.24 -9.98 -0.34
CA ILE A 91 -0.76 -10.65 0.51
C ILE A 91 -0.31 -10.62 1.97
N GLN A 92 0.97 -10.89 2.25
CA GLN A 92 1.48 -10.91 3.61
C GLN A 92 1.44 -9.52 4.26
N ILE A 93 1.86 -8.48 3.53
CA ILE A 93 1.81 -7.09 3.99
C ILE A 93 0.36 -6.66 4.23
N GLY A 94 -0.54 -6.98 3.30
CA GLY A 94 -1.97 -6.72 3.42
C GLY A 94 -2.62 -7.39 4.62
N GLY A 95 -2.35 -8.69 4.79
CA GLY A 95 -2.89 -9.50 5.87
C GLY A 95 -2.47 -9.00 7.25
N LEU A 96 -1.21 -8.58 7.41
CA LEU A 96 -0.73 -7.99 8.67
C LEU A 96 -1.47 -6.68 9.01
N GLY A 97 -1.82 -5.88 8.00
CA GLY A 97 -2.63 -4.67 8.17
C GLY A 97 -4.02 -4.97 8.72
N VAL A 98 -4.74 -5.91 8.09
CA VAL A 98 -6.09 -6.31 8.52
C VAL A 98 -6.09 -6.89 9.94
N VAL A 99 -5.11 -7.76 10.26
CA VAL A 99 -4.98 -8.36 11.59
C VAL A 99 -4.71 -7.31 12.66
N THR A 100 -3.88 -6.31 12.38
CA THR A 100 -3.58 -5.23 13.34
C THR A 100 -4.84 -4.43 13.70
N ILE A 101 -5.67 -4.11 12.70
CA ILE A 101 -6.95 -3.41 12.92
C ILE A 101 -7.91 -4.31 13.70
N ALA A 102 -8.04 -5.58 13.31
CA ALA A 102 -8.90 -6.55 13.98
C ALA A 102 -8.53 -6.71 15.47
N VAL A 103 -7.24 -6.84 15.78
CA VAL A 103 -6.72 -6.93 17.17
C VAL A 103 -6.97 -5.63 17.93
N SER A 104 -6.73 -4.47 17.31
CA SER A 104 -6.99 -3.17 17.95
C SER A 104 -8.46 -3.01 18.31
N ILE A 105 -9.37 -3.39 17.42
CA ILE A 105 -10.82 -3.41 17.69
C ILE A 105 -11.16 -4.43 18.79
N ALA A 106 -10.58 -5.64 18.75
CA ALA A 106 -10.82 -6.66 19.76
C ALA A 106 -10.38 -6.22 21.17
N MET A 107 -9.21 -5.56 21.27
CA MET A 107 -8.69 -4.99 22.51
C MET A 107 -9.60 -3.86 23.03
N LEU A 108 -10.02 -2.93 22.17
CA LEU A 108 -10.96 -1.86 22.54
C LEU A 108 -12.34 -2.40 22.92
N SER A 109 -12.77 -3.51 22.32
CA SER A 109 -14.04 -4.17 22.62
C SER A 109 -14.05 -4.89 23.97
N GLY A 110 -12.94 -4.88 24.72
CA GLY A 110 -12.87 -5.39 26.10
C GLY A 110 -13.10 -6.89 26.24
N ARG A 111 -13.07 -7.65 25.13
CA ARG A 111 -13.18 -9.11 25.17
C ARG A 111 -11.89 -9.67 25.74
N LYS A 112 -11.90 -9.97 27.04
CA LYS A 112 -10.93 -10.86 27.68
C LYS A 112 -10.91 -12.16 26.87
N PHE A 113 -9.80 -12.44 26.22
CA PHE A 113 -9.54 -13.75 25.64
C PHE A 113 -9.59 -14.76 26.81
N PRO A 114 -10.49 -15.76 26.81
CA PRO A 114 -10.44 -16.85 27.78
C PRO A 114 -9.21 -17.72 27.55
#